data_AF-A0A7W7CFA6-F1
#
_entry.id   AF-A0A7W7CFA6-F1
#
_cell.length_a   1.000
_cell.length_b   1.000
_cell.length_c   1.000
_cell.angle_alpha   90.00
_cell.angle_beta   90.00
_cell.angle_gamma   90.00
#
_symmetry.space_group_name_H-M   'P 1'
#
loop_
_entity.id
_entity.type
_entity.pdbx_description
1 polymer ?
#
loop_
_entity_poly.entity_id
_entity_poly.type
_entity_poly.pdbx_seq_one_letter_code
_entity_poly.pdbx_strand_id
1 'polypeptide(L)'
;MNGTSRWSKMLGKLAAFAGLTMIGGLIAAAPATAAPAAAAAPQFSGWICAGTPVPPGHVITSIRQDSGCGGRSWFVRVPQNGLWVCENSPIPPGYVVAAIRQDSGCLGNSWFIRF
;
A
#
# COMPACT_ATOMS: atom_id res chain seq x y z
N MET A 1 -25.04 -23.07 -10.68
CA MET A 1 -24.25 -23.80 -11.69
C MET A 1 -24.44 -23.10 -13.03
N ASN A 2 -23.33 -22.70 -13.67
CA ASN A 2 -23.13 -22.30 -15.07
C ASN A 2 -23.97 -21.12 -15.61
N GLY A 3 -23.40 -20.04 -16.17
CA GLY A 3 -22.13 -19.92 -16.87
C GLY A 3 -22.41 -19.39 -18.28
N THR A 4 -22.71 -18.11 -18.41
CA THR A 4 -22.85 -17.37 -19.68
C THR A 4 -22.29 -15.97 -19.42
N SER A 5 -21.58 -15.27 -20.29
CA SER A 5 -21.12 -15.45 -21.66
C SER A 5 -20.27 -14.19 -21.98
N ARG A 6 -19.49 -14.22 -23.06
CA ARG A 6 -19.27 -13.10 -24.01
C ARG A 6 -17.84 -12.64 -24.34
N TRP A 7 -16.77 -13.23 -23.81
CA TRP A 7 -15.41 -12.75 -24.16
C TRP A 7 -14.49 -13.71 -24.92
N SER A 8 -14.91 -14.94 -25.20
CA SER A 8 -14.05 -15.94 -25.85
C SER A 8 -14.10 -15.99 -27.39
N LYS A 9 -14.41 -14.89 -28.10
CA LYS A 9 -14.41 -14.89 -29.57
C LYS A 9 -13.82 -13.64 -30.19
N MET A 10 -12.57 -13.33 -29.89
CA MET A 10 -11.68 -12.58 -30.79
C MET A 10 -10.25 -12.85 -30.33
N LEU A 11 -9.29 -12.76 -31.24
CA LEU A 11 -7.86 -13.09 -31.06
C LEU A 11 -7.46 -14.57 -31.25
N GLY A 12 -8.30 -15.34 -31.93
CA GLY A 12 -7.82 -16.45 -32.76
C GLY A 12 -7.59 -15.95 -34.18
N LYS A 13 -6.34 -15.59 -34.51
CA LYS A 13 -5.73 -15.53 -35.87
C LYS A 13 -4.41 -14.78 -35.78
N LEU A 14 -3.29 -15.51 -35.81
CA LEU A 14 -2.18 -15.31 -36.75
C LEU A 14 -1.15 -16.41 -36.49
N ALA A 15 -1.32 -17.46 -37.28
CA ALA A 15 -0.40 -18.57 -37.38
C ALA A 15 0.93 -18.12 -38.01
N ALA A 16 1.96 -18.84 -37.60
CA ALA A 16 3.32 -18.92 -38.13
C ALA A 16 3.48 -18.61 -39.63
N PHE A 17 4.43 -17.72 -39.93
CA PHE A 17 5.24 -17.78 -41.15
C PHE A 17 6.70 -17.95 -40.74
N ALA A 18 7.21 -19.17 -40.95
CA ALA A 18 8.63 -19.46 -40.96
C ALA A 18 9.24 -18.84 -42.23
N GLY A 19 10.23 -17.97 -42.09
CA GLY A 19 10.88 -17.29 -43.23
C GLY A 19 12.18 -16.63 -42.82
N LEU A 20 13.27 -17.23 -43.27
CA LEU A 20 14.68 -16.90 -43.06
C LEU A 20 15.06 -15.58 -43.76
N THR A 21 15.67 -14.60 -43.06
CA THR A 21 16.67 -13.69 -43.65
C THR A 21 17.57 -13.08 -42.58
N MET A 22 18.87 -13.14 -42.85
CA MET A 22 19.99 -12.60 -42.07
C MET A 22 20.04 -11.07 -42.13
N ILE A 23 20.77 -10.50 -41.16
CA ILE A 23 21.41 -9.16 -41.10
C ILE A 23 20.81 -8.24 -40.03
N GLY A 24 21.62 -7.96 -39.01
CA GLY A 24 21.69 -6.63 -38.40
C GLY A 24 21.07 -6.49 -37.01
N GLY A 25 21.95 -6.44 -36.00
CA GLY A 25 21.63 -5.82 -34.71
C GLY A 25 21.64 -6.79 -33.53
N LEU A 26 22.80 -6.91 -32.88
CA LEU A 26 22.84 -7.29 -31.46
C LEU A 26 22.29 -6.12 -30.65
N ILE A 27 20.97 -5.94 -30.67
CA ILE A 27 20.29 -5.17 -29.63
C ILE A 27 20.14 -6.10 -28.43
N ALA A 28 21.05 -5.96 -27.46
CA ALA A 28 20.87 -6.54 -26.14
C ALA A 28 19.61 -5.92 -25.52
N ALA A 29 18.48 -6.60 -25.64
CA ALA A 29 17.28 -6.29 -24.89
C ALA A 29 17.60 -6.56 -23.41
N ALA A 30 18.04 -5.52 -22.70
CA ALA A 30 18.09 -5.56 -21.26
C ALA A 30 16.69 -5.91 -20.76
N PRO A 31 16.52 -6.94 -19.91
CA PRO A 31 15.23 -7.20 -19.30
C PRO A 31 14.90 -5.96 -18.47
N ALA A 32 13.85 -5.23 -18.84
CA ALA A 32 13.23 -4.28 -17.94
C ALA A 32 12.66 -5.13 -16.80
N THR A 33 13.44 -5.30 -15.73
CA THR A 33 12.95 -5.85 -14.47
C THR A 33 11.85 -4.90 -14.03
N ALA A 34 10.60 -5.28 -14.29
CA ALA A 34 9.45 -4.59 -13.74
C ALA A 34 9.69 -4.47 -12.24
N ALA A 35 9.83 -3.23 -11.76
CA ALA A 35 9.88 -2.96 -10.34
C ALA A 35 8.68 -3.69 -9.72
N PRO A 36 8.88 -4.44 -8.61
CA PRO A 36 7.76 -5.14 -8.00
C PRO A 36 6.70 -4.10 -7.73
N ALA A 37 5.55 -4.21 -8.40
CA ALA A 37 4.37 -3.45 -8.06
C ALA A 37 4.20 -3.65 -6.56
N ALA A 38 4.37 -2.58 -5.79
CA ALA A 38 4.30 -2.62 -4.34
C ALA A 38 3.05 -3.43 -3.98
N ALA A 39 3.28 -4.66 -3.51
CA ALA A 39 2.20 -5.59 -3.25
C ALA A 39 1.24 -4.85 -2.33
N ALA A 40 0.00 -4.69 -2.78
CA ALA A 40 -1.02 -3.94 -2.06
C ALA A 40 -1.01 -4.44 -0.61
N ALA A 41 -0.57 -3.57 0.31
CA ALA A 41 -0.41 -3.95 1.71
C ALA A 41 -1.75 -4.49 2.22
N PRO A 42 -1.76 -5.62 2.95
CA PRO A 42 -2.99 -6.16 3.50
C PRO A 42 -3.70 -5.06 4.28
N GLN A 43 -4.99 -4.87 3.99
CA GLN A 43 -5.82 -3.84 4.60
C GLN A 43 -6.15 -4.26 6.04
N PHE A 44 -5.18 -4.17 6.93
CA PHE A 44 -5.34 -4.52 8.32
C PHE A 44 -5.66 -3.28 9.14
N SER A 45 -6.52 -3.46 10.13
CA SER A 45 -6.67 -2.50 11.20
C SER A 45 -6.70 -3.24 12.52
N GLY A 46 -5.94 -2.78 13.49
CA GLY A 46 -5.82 -3.46 14.77
C GLY A 46 -4.79 -2.83 15.68
N TRP A 47 -4.69 -3.39 16.88
CA TRP A 47 -3.74 -2.96 17.88
C TRP A 47 -2.42 -3.70 17.70
N ILE A 48 -1.33 -2.94 17.69
CA ILE A 48 0.05 -3.44 17.75
C ILE A 48 0.72 -2.92 19.02
N CYS A 49 1.73 -3.64 19.51
CA CYS A 49 2.46 -3.18 20.69
C CYS A 49 3.29 -1.95 20.38
N ALA A 50 3.35 -1.01 21.32
CA ALA A 50 4.22 0.15 21.19
C ALA A 50 5.69 -0.28 21.08
N GLY A 51 6.44 0.38 20.21
CA GLY A 51 7.84 0.04 19.92
C GLY A 51 8.01 -1.04 18.85
N THR A 52 6.95 -1.69 18.39
CA THR A 52 7.02 -2.55 17.20
C THR A 52 7.02 -1.70 15.92
N PRO A 53 7.72 -2.12 14.85
CA PRO A 53 7.69 -1.43 13.57
C PRO A 53 6.27 -1.34 13.02
N VAL A 54 5.83 -0.13 12.66
CA VAL A 54 4.54 0.08 11.99
C VAL A 54 4.60 -0.56 10.59
N PRO A 55 3.64 -1.42 10.22
CA PRO A 55 3.59 -2.02 8.89
C PRO A 55 3.56 -0.96 7.78
N PRO A 56 4.23 -1.20 6.63
CA PRO A 56 4.17 -0.29 5.50
C PRO A 56 2.72 -0.01 5.06
N GLY A 57 2.45 1.24 4.69
CA GLY A 57 1.11 1.67 4.25
C GLY A 57 0.07 1.77 5.36
N HIS A 58 0.46 1.69 6.64
CA HIS A 58 -0.44 1.89 7.77
C HIS A 58 -0.05 3.15 8.55
N VAL A 59 -1.04 3.70 9.25
CA VAL A 59 -0.90 4.87 10.11
C VAL A 59 -1.42 4.59 11.51
N ILE A 60 -0.75 5.17 12.50
CA ILE A 60 -1.19 5.13 13.91
C ILE A 60 -2.26 6.20 14.10
N THR A 61 -3.35 5.82 14.77
CA THR A 61 -4.53 6.69 14.88
C THR A 61 -5.09 6.77 16.29
N SER A 62 -4.66 5.88 17.17
CA SER A 62 -4.83 6.02 18.60
C SER A 62 -3.73 5.27 19.34
N ILE A 63 -3.47 5.71 20.56
CA ILE A 63 -2.53 5.11 21.49
C ILE A 63 -3.28 4.84 22.78
N ARG A 64 -3.12 3.63 23.29
CA ARG A 64 -3.68 3.20 24.57
C ARG A 64 -2.54 2.83 25.50
N GLN A 65 -2.71 3.12 26.80
CA GLN A 65 -1.90 2.53 27.85
C GLN A 65 -2.57 1.25 28.32
N ASP A 66 -1.87 0.14 28.20
CA ASP A 66 -2.35 -1.19 28.58
C ASP A 66 -1.18 -2.06 29.01
N SER A 67 -1.44 -3.02 29.90
CA SER A 67 -0.42 -3.93 30.41
C SER A 67 -0.06 -5.07 29.44
N GLY A 68 -0.79 -5.24 28.33
CA GLY A 68 -0.62 -6.35 27.41
C GLY A 68 0.64 -6.24 26.55
N CYS A 69 1.04 -5.01 26.21
CA CYS A 69 2.16 -4.72 25.31
C CYS A 69 3.32 -3.96 25.99
N GLY A 70 3.62 -4.28 27.25
CA GLY A 70 4.70 -3.59 27.99
C GLY A 70 4.36 -2.14 28.37
N GLY A 71 3.07 -1.81 28.46
CA GLY A 71 2.58 -0.52 28.97
C GLY A 71 1.81 0.31 27.94
N ARG A 72 1.99 0.07 26.63
CA ARG A 72 1.32 0.84 25.56
C ARG A 72 1.05 0.00 24.31
N SER A 73 -0.08 0.28 23.65
CA SER A 73 -0.42 -0.23 22.32
C SER A 73 -0.83 0.89 21.37
N TRP A 74 -0.62 0.68 20.08
CA TRP A 74 -0.94 1.60 18.99
C TRP A 74 -1.98 0.98 18.08
N PHE A 75 -3.05 1.71 17.79
CA PHE A 75 -4.03 1.28 16.80
C PHE A 75 -3.59 1.74 15.42
N VAL A 76 -3.27 0.78 14.57
CA VAL A 76 -2.90 1.01 13.18
C VAL A 76 -4.07 0.71 12.26
N ARG A 77 -4.18 1.48 11.18
CA ARG A 77 -5.10 1.23 10.07
C ARG A 77 -4.54 1.79 8.78
N VAL A 78 -5.14 1.41 7.66
CA VAL A 78 -4.84 2.01 6.35
C VAL A 78 -5.24 3.50 6.37
N PRO A 79 -4.39 4.41 5.85
CA PRO A 79 -4.70 5.82 5.74
C PRO A 79 -5.91 6.05 4.82
N GLN A 80 -6.71 7.04 5.17
CA GLN A 80 -7.87 7.47 4.39
C GLN A 80 -7.84 8.99 4.27
N ASN A 81 -8.57 9.55 3.31
CA ASN A 81 -8.67 11.00 3.19
C ASN A 81 -9.40 11.60 4.39
N GLY A 82 -8.93 12.74 4.89
CA GLY A 82 -9.56 13.44 6.01
C GLY A 82 -9.43 12.68 7.33
N LEU A 83 -8.31 11.98 7.51
CA LEU A 83 -8.06 11.16 8.68
C LEU A 83 -7.16 11.89 9.68
N TRP A 84 -7.46 11.77 10.96
CA TRP A 84 -6.54 12.17 12.02
C TRP A 84 -5.63 10.99 12.38
N VAL A 85 -4.33 11.22 12.24
CA VAL A 85 -3.26 10.27 12.58
C VAL A 85 -2.42 10.85 13.70
N CYS A 86 -1.86 10.01 14.56
CA CYS A 86 -0.99 10.48 15.63
C CYS A 86 0.33 10.99 15.05
N GLU A 87 0.93 12.01 15.67
CA GLU A 87 2.21 12.59 15.26
C GLU A 87 3.37 11.57 15.18
N ASN A 88 3.36 10.53 16.00
CA ASN A 88 4.33 9.43 15.93
C ASN A 88 4.11 8.48 14.73
N SER A 89 3.07 8.69 13.92
CA SER A 89 2.79 7.86 12.76
C SER A 89 3.65 8.26 11.56
N PRO A 90 4.16 7.29 10.78
CA PRO A 90 4.71 7.61 9.46
C PRO A 90 3.61 8.19 8.56
N ILE A 91 3.95 9.18 7.73
CA ILE A 91 3.04 9.74 6.72
C ILE A 91 3.19 8.93 5.42
N PRO A 92 2.11 8.34 4.89
CA PRO A 92 2.15 7.61 3.62
C PRO A 92 2.42 8.56 2.43
N PRO A 93 3.06 8.07 1.36
CA PRO A 93 3.24 8.84 0.14
C PRO A 93 1.90 9.32 -0.44
N GLY A 94 1.86 10.56 -0.93
CA GLY A 94 0.66 11.15 -1.53
C GLY A 94 -0.30 11.83 -0.54
N TYR A 95 -0.05 11.73 0.77
CA TYR A 95 -0.79 12.49 1.78
C TYR A 95 0.00 13.71 2.26
N VAL A 96 -0.71 14.80 2.54
CA VAL A 96 -0.18 16.03 3.14
C VAL A 96 -0.88 16.28 4.48
N VAL A 97 -0.14 16.88 5.43
CA VAL A 97 -0.71 17.37 6.68
C VAL A 97 -1.37 18.72 6.44
N ALA A 98 -2.66 18.83 6.72
CA ALA A 98 -3.39 20.08 6.57
C ALA A 98 -3.65 20.82 7.89
N ALA A 99 -3.67 20.10 9.01
CA ALA A 99 -3.91 20.66 10.33
C ALA A 99 -3.26 19.81 11.41
N ILE A 100 -3.00 20.42 12.56
CA ILE A 100 -2.45 19.77 13.75
C ILE A 100 -3.32 20.18 14.94
N ARG A 101 -3.60 19.25 15.84
CA ARG A 101 -4.29 19.52 17.10
C ARG A 101 -3.73 18.68 18.23
N GLN A 102 -3.91 19.12 19.47
CA GLN A 102 -3.72 18.25 20.62
C GLN A 102 -4.81 17.20 20.68
N ASP A 103 -4.43 15.96 20.93
CA ASP A 103 -5.29 14.80 20.93
C ASP A 103 -4.84 13.83 22.03
N SER A 104 -5.64 13.76 23.11
CA SER A 104 -5.38 12.84 24.21
C SER A 104 -5.41 11.38 23.76
N GLY A 105 -6.14 11.06 22.69
CA GLY A 105 -6.15 9.73 22.08
C GLY A 105 -4.83 9.34 21.43
N CYS A 106 -3.97 10.32 21.12
CA CYS A 106 -2.62 10.10 20.62
C CYS A 106 -1.54 10.36 21.68
N LEU A 107 -1.93 10.67 22.92
CA LEU A 107 -1.03 11.07 24.01
C LEU A 107 -0.08 12.22 23.60
N GLY A 108 -0.59 13.15 22.78
CA GLY A 108 0.22 14.19 22.15
C GLY A 108 -0.58 14.94 21.09
N ASN A 109 0.03 15.21 19.94
CA ASN A 109 -0.67 15.81 18.81
C ASN A 109 -1.19 14.75 17.82
N SER A 110 -2.25 15.12 17.10
CA SER A 110 -2.69 14.44 15.89
C SER A 110 -2.63 15.37 14.69
N TRP A 111 -2.30 14.79 13.55
CA TRP A 111 -2.17 15.44 12.27
C TRP A 111 -3.34 15.03 11.38
N PHE A 112 -3.96 16.01 10.75
CA PHE A 112 -4.99 15.77 9.76
C PHE A 112 -4.36 15.56 8.39
N ILE A 113 -4.47 14.34 7.88
CA ILE A 113 -3.94 13.98 6.57
C ILE A 113 -5.04 14.00 5.50
N ARG A 114 -4.67 14.49 4.32
CA ARG A 114 -5.49 14.47 3.11
C ARG A 114 -4.60 14.29 1.88
N PHE A 115 -5.15 13.79 0.78
CA PHE A 115 -4.46 13.75 -0.51
C PHE A 115 -4.82 14.95 -1.38
#